data_AF-A0A4Y2BQ89-F1
#
_entry.id   AF-A0A4Y2BQ89-F1
#
_cell.length_a   1.000
_cell.length_b   1.000
_cell.length_c   1.000
_cell.angle_alpha   90.00
_cell.angle_beta   90.00
_cell.angle_gamma   90.00
#
_symmetry.space_group_name_H-M   'P 1'
#
loop_
_entity.id
_entity.type
_entity.pdbx_description
1 polymer ?
#
loop_
_entity_poly.entity_id
_entity_poly.type
_entity_poly.pdbx_seq_one_letter_code
_entity_poly.pdbx_strand_id
1 'polypeptide(L)'
;MIYRVLTRKTPYKPKSRSGRPRVTDIRSDRQIQRMASSQKMSGREIPGASRLQISKNTVHRRIIESGYMFHEKVARQLPLSKLHISKRLQWARNHMSYGDKWMAILFSDERKWNLDGPDGNIKYWHDLRKEPGSFFSRQNGSGSVMVWAAFIFNGKVGLAFLDGRQNSPKYIETLENHLMPFAENIRERNW
;
A
#
# COMPACT_ATOMS: atom_id res chain seq x y z
N MET A 1 35.53 44.87 11.72
CA MET A 1 35.11 43.63 11.00
C MET A 1 35.84 43.44 9.67
N ILE A 2 36.17 44.51 8.95
CA ILE A 2 36.80 44.51 7.60
C ILE A 2 38.22 43.90 7.58
N TYR A 3 39.08 44.23 8.56
CA TYR A 3 40.47 43.73 8.62
C TYR A 3 40.58 42.19 8.64
N ARG A 4 39.63 41.49 9.29
CA ARG A 4 39.61 40.01 9.38
C ARG A 4 39.20 39.32 8.08
N VAL A 5 38.57 40.05 7.16
CA VAL A 5 38.15 39.53 5.85
C VAL A 5 39.27 39.77 4.83
N LEU A 6 39.90 40.95 4.86
CA LEU A 6 40.95 41.35 3.90
C LEU A 6 42.32 40.69 4.12
N THR A 7 42.61 40.16 5.31
CA THR A 7 43.91 39.53 5.64
C THR A 7 43.97 38.02 5.39
N ARG A 8 42.88 37.39 4.92
CA ARG A 8 42.81 35.93 4.71
C ARG A 8 43.20 35.54 3.29
N LYS A 9 44.12 34.58 3.16
CA LYS A 9 44.48 33.95 1.88
C LYS A 9 43.42 32.98 1.34
N THR A 10 42.41 32.63 2.14
CA THR A 10 41.34 31.70 1.76
C THR A 10 39.95 32.34 1.94
N PRO A 11 38.94 31.94 1.13
CA PRO A 11 37.61 32.54 1.16
C PRO A 11 36.98 32.47 2.56
N TYR A 12 36.35 33.57 2.99
CA TYR A 12 35.65 33.61 4.27
C TYR A 12 34.44 32.67 4.25
N LYS A 13 34.56 31.54 4.95
CA LYS A 13 33.41 30.70 5.31
C LYS A 13 32.90 31.12 6.69
N PRO A 14 31.68 31.66 6.80
CA PRO A 14 31.11 31.98 8.11
C PRO A 14 31.02 30.70 8.94
N LYS A 15 31.40 30.78 10.22
CA LYS A 15 31.23 29.65 11.14
C LYS A 15 29.74 29.35 11.27
N SER A 16 29.39 28.07 11.24
CA SER A 16 28.02 27.61 11.52
C SER A 16 27.63 28.03 12.93
N ARG A 17 26.46 28.67 13.05
CA ARG A 17 25.88 29.04 14.35
C ARG A 17 25.46 27.77 15.08
N SER A 18 25.63 27.72 16.40
CA SER A 18 25.33 26.55 17.25
C SER A 18 23.85 26.16 17.28
N GLY A 19 22.95 27.03 16.80
CA GLY A 19 21.52 26.76 16.74
C GLY A 19 20.88 26.56 18.12
N ARG A 20 19.56 26.34 18.13
CA ARG A 20 18.84 26.00 19.36
C ARG A 20 19.18 24.54 19.76
N PRO A 21 19.47 24.27 21.05
CA PRO A 21 19.64 22.90 21.54
C PRO A 21 18.45 22.02 21.19
N ARG A 22 18.73 20.74 20.91
CA ARG A 22 17.69 19.75 20.62
C ARG A 22 16.97 19.38 21.92
N VAL A 23 15.67 19.13 21.81
CA VAL A 23 14.86 18.57 22.91
C VAL A 23 15.21 17.09 23.16
N THR A 24 15.62 16.38 22.11
CA THR A 24 15.99 14.96 22.18
C THR A 24 17.50 14.79 22.21
N ASP A 25 17.95 13.79 22.98
CA ASP A 25 19.33 13.31 22.99
C ASP A 25 19.49 12.06 22.12
N ILE A 26 20.71 11.54 22.01
CA ILE A 26 21.03 10.36 21.19
C ILE A 26 20.23 9.12 21.65
N ARG A 27 19.99 8.98 22.96
CA ARG A 27 19.21 7.83 23.49
C ARG A 27 17.74 7.96 23.13
N SER A 28 17.17 9.15 23.26
CA SER A 28 15.79 9.45 22.84
C SER A 28 15.59 9.20 21.34
N ASP A 29 16.55 9.63 20.51
CA ASP A 29 16.48 9.43 19.06
C ASP A 29 16.49 7.93 18.71
N ARG A 30 17.34 7.13 19.36
CA ARG A 30 17.35 5.65 19.19
C ARG A 30 16.04 5.01 19.68
N GLN A 31 15.47 5.50 20.79
CA GLN A 31 14.19 5.01 21.29
C GLN A 31 13.06 5.28 20.28
N ILE A 32 12.99 6.48 19.72
CA ILE A 32 12.02 6.87 18.68
C ILE A 32 12.15 5.96 17.46
N GLN A 33 13.38 5.75 16.96
CA GLN A 33 13.65 4.89 15.81
C GLN A 33 13.28 3.43 16.08
N ARG A 34 13.52 2.91 17.28
CA ARG A 34 13.12 1.56 17.69
C ARG A 34 11.60 1.39 17.77
N MET A 35 10.88 2.40 18.29
CA MET A 35 9.43 2.40 18.37
C MET A 35 8.79 2.42 16.97
N ALA A 36 9.33 3.23 16.06
CA ALA A 36 8.88 3.28 14.68
C ALA A 36 9.18 1.99 13.89
N SER A 37 10.41 1.46 14.00
CA SER A 37 10.85 0.32 13.17
C SER A 37 10.48 -1.05 13.73
N SER A 38 10.71 -1.30 15.04
CA SER A 38 10.49 -2.62 15.65
C SER A 38 9.09 -2.77 16.21
N GLN A 39 8.56 -1.73 16.85
CA GLN A 39 7.22 -1.76 17.45
C GLN A 39 6.13 -1.31 16.46
N LYS A 40 6.53 -0.90 15.25
CA LYS A 40 5.64 -0.45 14.15
C LYS A 40 4.66 0.65 14.58
N MET A 41 5.07 1.50 15.54
CA MET A 41 4.22 2.58 16.03
C MET A 41 4.17 3.74 15.04
N SER A 42 3.01 4.37 14.92
CA SER A 42 2.83 5.58 14.13
C SER A 42 3.46 6.79 14.80
N GLY A 43 3.80 7.82 14.02
CA GLY A 43 4.30 9.08 14.56
C GLY A 43 3.33 9.81 15.50
N ARG A 44 2.05 9.42 15.53
CA ARG A 44 1.05 9.93 16.49
C ARG A 44 1.12 9.21 17.84
N GLU A 45 1.46 7.93 17.85
CA GLU A 45 1.52 7.10 19.06
C GLU A 45 2.85 7.26 19.80
N ILE A 46 3.95 7.47 19.05
CA ILE A 46 5.30 7.57 19.59
C ILE A 46 5.45 8.66 20.66
N PRO A 47 4.90 9.90 20.52
CA PRO A 47 4.95 10.89 21.59
C PRO A 47 4.41 10.37 22.93
N GLY A 48 3.22 9.76 22.93
CA GLY A 48 2.62 9.20 24.14
C GLY A 48 3.40 8.00 24.70
N ALA A 49 3.88 7.11 23.83
CA ALA A 49 4.58 5.90 24.23
C ALA A 49 6.03 6.13 24.67
N SER A 50 6.71 7.13 24.10
CA SER A 50 8.09 7.47 24.41
C SER A 50 8.27 8.10 25.78
N ARG A 51 7.17 8.59 26.39
CA ARG A 51 7.17 9.44 27.60
C ARG A 51 7.99 10.72 27.44
N LEU A 52 8.32 11.08 26.20
CA LEU A 52 9.01 12.31 25.86
C LEU A 52 7.97 13.39 25.55
N GLN A 53 8.15 14.59 26.10
CA GLN A 53 7.30 15.75 25.77
C GLN A 53 7.69 16.32 24.40
N ILE A 54 7.40 15.56 23.34
CA ILE A 54 7.81 15.86 21.96
C ILE A 54 6.61 15.86 21.01
N SER A 55 6.67 16.70 19.99
CA SER A 55 5.65 16.74 18.95
C SER A 55 5.83 15.63 17.92
N LYS A 56 4.74 15.26 17.23
CA LYS A 56 4.76 14.38 16.04
C LYS A 56 5.81 14.83 15.01
N ASN A 57 5.94 16.13 14.78
CA ASN A 57 6.90 16.69 13.82
C ASN A 57 8.35 16.45 14.26
N THR A 58 8.62 16.48 15.57
CA THR A 58 9.95 16.15 16.11
C THR A 58 10.25 14.67 15.86
N VAL A 59 9.30 13.77 16.15
CA VAL A 59 9.42 12.33 15.84
C VAL A 59 9.71 12.11 14.36
N HIS A 60 8.92 12.72 13.47
CA HIS A 60 9.10 12.61 12.03
C HIS A 60 10.51 13.01 11.58
N ARG A 61 10.98 14.16 12.07
CA ARG A 61 12.34 14.65 11.77
C ARG A 61 13.42 13.68 12.26
N ARG A 62 13.28 13.10 13.47
CA ARG A 62 14.27 12.13 14.00
C ARG A 62 14.30 10.82 13.23
N ILE A 63 13.16 10.41 12.68
CA ILE A 63 13.10 9.25 11.81
C ILE A 63 13.78 9.54 10.48
N ILE A 64 13.48 10.66 9.83
CA ILE A 64 14.10 11.03 8.54
C ILE A 64 15.62 11.27 8.68
N GLU A 65 16.05 11.97 9.74
CA GLU A 65 17.48 12.23 9.99
C GLU A 65 18.31 10.95 10.15
N SER A 66 17.69 9.79 10.39
CA SER A 66 18.41 8.51 10.46
C SER A 66 19.06 8.11 9.13
N GLY A 67 18.49 8.53 8.00
CA GLY A 67 19.00 8.23 6.65
C GLY A 67 18.77 6.79 6.15
N TYR A 68 18.22 5.89 6.96
CA TYR A 68 17.94 4.50 6.58
C TYR A 68 16.48 4.07 6.83
N MET A 69 15.63 5.00 7.27
CA MET A 69 14.20 4.76 7.50
C MET A 69 13.36 5.41 6.41
N PHE A 70 12.58 4.60 5.70
CA PHE A 70 11.70 5.02 4.60
C PHE A 70 10.24 4.75 4.94
N HIS A 71 9.35 5.62 4.46
CA HIS A 71 7.92 5.46 4.68
C HIS A 71 7.31 4.69 3.50
N GLU A 72 7.09 3.40 3.69
CA GLU A 72 6.73 2.48 2.62
C GLU A 72 5.35 1.85 2.83
N LYS A 73 4.72 1.48 1.71
CA LYS A 73 3.50 0.67 1.74
C LYS A 73 3.92 -0.77 2.06
N VAL A 74 3.28 -1.37 3.05
CA VAL A 74 3.54 -2.78 3.37
C VAL A 74 3.11 -3.63 2.15
N ALA A 75 3.91 -4.61 1.76
CA ALA A 75 3.58 -5.47 0.63
C ALA A 75 2.39 -6.38 1.00
N ARG A 76 1.42 -6.48 0.09
CA ARG A 76 0.36 -7.49 0.19
C ARG A 76 0.82 -8.71 -0.59
N GLN A 77 1.22 -9.76 0.10
CA GLN A 77 1.65 -11.00 -0.53
C GLN A 77 0.87 -12.18 0.03
N LEU A 78 0.30 -12.98 -0.87
CA LEU A 78 -0.19 -14.29 -0.53
C LEU A 78 0.98 -15.28 -0.64
N PRO A 79 1.21 -16.16 0.35
CA PRO A 79 2.19 -17.21 0.26
C PRO A 79 1.77 -18.16 -0.86
N LEU A 80 2.56 -18.21 -1.92
CA LEU A 80 2.34 -19.15 -3.01
C LEU A 80 3.08 -20.44 -2.71
N SER A 81 2.37 -21.56 -2.78
CA SER A 81 3.01 -22.88 -2.76
C SER A 81 3.79 -23.10 -4.06
N LYS A 82 4.78 -24.01 -4.05
CA LYS A 82 5.51 -24.40 -5.27
C LYS A 82 4.56 -24.85 -6.39
N LEU A 83 3.47 -25.54 -6.02
CA LEU A 83 2.42 -25.96 -6.94
C LEU A 83 1.65 -24.78 -7.55
N HIS A 84 1.35 -23.74 -6.75
CA HIS A 84 0.71 -22.53 -7.29
C HIS A 84 1.62 -21.82 -8.29
N ILE A 85 2.92 -21.73 -7.98
CA ILE A 85 3.91 -21.10 -8.86
C ILE A 85 4.00 -21.86 -10.18
N SER A 86 4.11 -23.19 -10.16
CA SER A 86 4.22 -23.98 -11.38
C SER A 86 2.96 -23.88 -12.26
N LYS A 87 1.76 -24.00 -11.68
CA LYS A 87 0.50 -23.88 -12.41
C LYS A 87 0.32 -22.49 -13.03
N ARG A 88 0.62 -21.43 -12.28
CA ARG A 88 0.53 -20.04 -12.79
C ARG A 88 1.53 -19.80 -13.91
N LEU A 89 2.75 -20.31 -13.80
CA LEU A 89 3.77 -20.20 -14.83
C LEU A 89 3.37 -20.95 -16.10
N GLN A 90 2.83 -22.17 -15.97
CA GLN A 90 2.33 -22.94 -17.10
C GLN A 90 1.16 -22.23 -17.79
N TRP A 91 0.19 -21.72 -17.01
CA TRP A 91 -0.92 -20.94 -17.54
C TRP A 91 -0.42 -19.71 -18.31
N ALA A 92 0.52 -18.95 -17.75
CA ALA A 92 1.10 -17.78 -18.40
C ALA A 92 1.77 -18.16 -19.74
N ARG A 93 2.62 -19.20 -19.75
CA ARG A 93 3.28 -19.68 -20.98
C ARG A 93 2.26 -20.07 -22.05
N ASN A 94 1.19 -20.78 -21.69
CA ASN A 94 0.16 -21.20 -22.63
C ASN A 94 -0.62 -20.02 -23.24
N HIS A 95 -0.71 -18.89 -22.53
CA HIS A 95 -1.48 -17.73 -22.97
C HIS A 95 -0.61 -16.54 -23.43
N MET A 96 0.72 -16.69 -23.48
CA MET A 96 1.62 -15.64 -23.97
C MET A 96 1.34 -15.25 -25.43
N SER A 97 0.95 -16.22 -26.26
CA SER A 97 0.68 -16.03 -27.69
C SER A 97 -0.80 -15.82 -28.01
N TYR A 98 -1.64 -15.47 -27.03
CA TYR A 98 -3.08 -15.31 -27.26
C TYR A 98 -3.43 -14.09 -28.13
N GLY A 99 -2.59 -13.04 -28.16
CA GLY A 99 -2.77 -11.88 -29.04
C GLY A 99 -4.18 -11.28 -28.97
N ASP A 100 -4.79 -11.06 -30.12
CA ASP A 100 -6.13 -10.45 -30.25
C ASP A 100 -7.24 -11.28 -29.60
N LYS A 101 -7.01 -12.57 -29.30
CA LYS A 101 -7.98 -13.40 -28.58
C LYS A 101 -8.29 -12.85 -27.18
N TRP A 102 -7.38 -12.07 -26.59
CA TRP A 102 -7.64 -11.35 -25.33
C TRP A 102 -8.81 -10.39 -25.44
N MET A 103 -9.11 -9.86 -26.64
CA MET A 103 -10.20 -8.91 -26.84
C MET A 103 -11.58 -9.56 -26.68
N ALA A 104 -11.68 -10.87 -26.89
CA ALA A 104 -12.92 -11.63 -26.75
C ALA A 104 -13.13 -12.20 -25.33
N ILE A 105 -12.15 -12.05 -24.44
CA ILE A 105 -12.23 -12.61 -23.08
C ILE A 105 -12.92 -11.61 -22.16
N LEU A 106 -14.01 -12.07 -21.55
CA LEU A 106 -14.66 -11.38 -20.45
C LEU A 106 -13.99 -11.80 -19.13
N PHE A 107 -13.51 -10.81 -18.39
CA PHE A 107 -13.00 -10.97 -17.04
C PHE A 107 -14.09 -10.58 -16.05
N SER A 108 -14.28 -11.41 -15.02
CA SER A 108 -15.15 -11.11 -13.89
C SER A 108 -14.42 -11.39 -12.59
N ASP A 109 -14.71 -10.62 -11.55
CA ASP A 109 -14.17 -10.85 -10.21
C ASP A 109 -15.13 -10.30 -9.15
N GLU A 110 -15.04 -10.89 -7.95
CA GLU A 110 -15.71 -10.38 -6.75
C GLU A 110 -14.71 -9.64 -5.86
N ARG A 111 -15.08 -8.44 -5.43
CA ARG A 111 -14.30 -7.68 -4.47
C ARG A 111 -15.11 -7.35 -3.22
N LYS A 112 -14.62 -7.83 -2.08
CA LYS A 112 -15.04 -7.36 -0.76
C LYS A 112 -14.32 -6.06 -0.39
N TRP A 113 -15.10 -5.05 -0.02
CA TRP A 113 -14.66 -3.76 0.51
C TRP A 113 -15.08 -3.67 1.98
N ASN A 114 -14.11 -3.53 2.88
CA ASN A 114 -14.40 -3.37 4.30
C ASN A 114 -14.67 -1.89 4.62
N LEU A 115 -15.64 -1.62 5.49
CA LEU A 115 -15.99 -0.25 5.90
C LEU A 115 -15.07 0.32 7.00
N ASP A 116 -14.12 -0.49 7.50
CA ASP A 116 -13.29 -0.17 8.68
C ASP A 116 -11.97 0.54 8.38
N GLY A 117 -11.73 0.88 7.12
CA GLY A 117 -10.55 1.64 6.72
C GLY A 117 -9.85 1.11 5.48
N PRO A 118 -8.67 1.65 5.17
CA PRO A 118 -8.03 1.39 3.90
C PRO A 118 -7.58 -0.06 3.76
N ASP A 119 -8.24 -0.82 2.88
CA ASP A 119 -8.00 -2.23 2.54
C ASP A 119 -6.61 -2.46 1.91
N GLY A 120 -5.59 -2.39 2.77
CA GLY A 120 -4.20 -2.63 2.44
C GLY A 120 -3.42 -1.40 1.97
N ASN A 121 -3.88 -0.17 2.24
CA ASN A 121 -3.04 1.03 2.17
C ASN A 121 -2.37 1.31 3.53
N ILE A 122 -1.86 0.26 4.17
CA ILE A 122 -1.10 0.38 5.40
C ILE A 122 0.31 0.83 5.02
N LYS A 123 0.72 1.98 5.55
CA LYS A 123 2.08 2.50 5.43
C LYS A 123 2.78 2.40 6.77
N TYR A 124 4.07 2.16 6.75
CA TYR A 124 4.90 2.04 7.94
C TYR A 124 6.30 2.60 7.69
N TRP A 125 7.03 2.82 8.78
CA TRP A 125 8.44 3.14 8.70
C TRP A 125 9.24 1.85 8.54
N HIS A 126 9.71 1.62 7.31
CA HIS A 126 10.61 0.53 6.98
C HIS A 126 12.06 0.93 7.32
N ASP A 127 12.73 0.07 8.06
CA ASP A 127 14.16 0.16 8.31
C ASP A 127 14.85 -0.75 7.29
N LEU A 128 15.65 -0.16 6.39
CA LEU A 128 16.31 -0.89 5.29
C LEU A 128 17.25 -2.01 5.76
N ARG A 129 17.59 -2.04 7.05
CA ARG A 129 18.41 -3.10 7.65
C ARG A 129 17.61 -4.35 8.00
N LYS A 130 16.29 -4.32 7.81
CA LYS A 130 15.36 -5.41 8.12
C LYS A 130 14.64 -5.83 6.85
N GLU A 131 14.14 -7.06 6.86
CA GLU A 131 13.29 -7.53 5.78
C GLU A 131 11.98 -6.71 5.70
N PRO A 132 11.50 -6.39 4.49
CA PRO A 132 10.23 -5.71 4.31
C PRO A 132 9.09 -6.49 4.95
N GLY A 133 8.22 -5.77 5.66
CA GLY A 133 7.00 -6.36 6.17
C GLY A 133 6.07 -6.76 5.03
N SER A 134 5.44 -7.93 5.16
CA SER A 134 4.26 -8.31 4.40
C SER A 134 3.07 -8.52 5.34
N PHE A 135 1.85 -8.25 4.87
CA PHE A 135 0.64 -8.57 5.61
C PHE A 135 -0.40 -9.27 4.72
N PHE A 136 -1.19 -10.11 5.35
CA PHE A 136 -2.37 -10.72 4.76
C PHE A 136 -3.53 -9.76 4.83
N SER A 137 -4.38 -9.75 3.80
CA SER A 137 -5.66 -9.07 3.92
C SER A 137 -6.46 -9.68 5.06
N ARG A 138 -7.03 -8.82 5.90
CA ARG A 138 -8.00 -9.23 6.92
C ARG A 138 -9.18 -9.89 6.21
N GLN A 139 -9.52 -11.10 6.63
CA GLN A 139 -10.72 -11.79 6.16
C GLN A 139 -11.96 -11.29 6.92
N ASN A 140 -11.76 -10.91 8.19
CA ASN A 140 -12.80 -10.56 9.13
C ASN A 140 -12.67 -9.08 9.54
N GLY A 141 -13.81 -8.40 9.63
CA GLY A 141 -13.99 -6.99 10.00
C GLY A 141 -15.47 -6.74 10.32
N SER A 142 -15.82 -5.50 10.59
CA SER A 142 -17.20 -4.98 10.67
C SER A 142 -17.91 -5.10 9.31
N GLY A 143 -18.98 -4.34 9.12
CA GLY A 143 -19.72 -4.26 7.86
C GLY A 143 -18.80 -4.18 6.63
N SER A 144 -19.19 -4.90 5.59
CA SER A 144 -18.46 -4.97 4.33
C SER A 144 -19.45 -4.98 3.17
N VAL A 145 -19.05 -4.37 2.07
CA VAL A 145 -19.81 -4.41 0.82
C VAL A 145 -19.09 -5.35 -0.14
N MET A 146 -19.81 -6.32 -0.68
CA MET A 146 -19.29 -7.17 -1.75
C MET A 146 -19.78 -6.64 -3.08
N VAL A 147 -18.85 -6.47 -4.02
CA VAL A 147 -19.16 -5.96 -5.36
C VAL A 147 -18.68 -6.98 -6.37
N TRP A 148 -19.54 -7.33 -7.31
CA TRP A 148 -19.15 -8.07 -8.51
C TRP A 148 -19.07 -7.11 -9.69
N ALA A 149 -18.08 -7.34 -10.54
CA ALA A 149 -17.87 -6.59 -11.75
C ALA A 149 -17.34 -7.51 -12.84
N ALA A 150 -17.70 -7.21 -14.07
CA ALA A 150 -17.10 -7.84 -15.23
C ALA A 150 -16.78 -6.81 -16.31
N PHE A 151 -15.77 -7.08 -17.11
CA PHE A 151 -15.37 -6.25 -18.23
C PHE A 151 -14.74 -7.08 -19.34
N ILE A 152 -14.80 -6.53 -20.55
CA ILE A 152 -14.17 -7.02 -21.77
C ILE A 152 -13.36 -5.87 -22.37
N PHE A 153 -12.57 -6.12 -23.41
CA PHE A 153 -11.75 -5.09 -24.04
C PHE A 153 -12.54 -3.83 -24.45
N ASN A 154 -13.73 -4.00 -25.03
CA ASN A 154 -14.57 -2.90 -25.52
C ASN A 154 -15.76 -2.54 -24.62
N GLY A 155 -15.79 -2.97 -23.36
CA GLY A 155 -16.95 -2.68 -22.50
C GLY A 155 -16.82 -3.16 -21.07
N LYS A 156 -17.75 -2.70 -20.23
CA LYS A 156 -17.86 -3.13 -18.84
C LYS A 156 -19.31 -3.36 -18.45
N VAL A 157 -19.53 -4.36 -17.61
CA VAL A 157 -20.81 -4.58 -16.93
C VAL A 157 -20.95 -3.53 -15.81
N GLY A 158 -22.18 -3.16 -15.49
CA GLY A 158 -22.46 -2.37 -14.29
C GLY A 158 -21.96 -3.07 -13.03
N LEU A 159 -21.59 -2.30 -12.01
CA LEU A 159 -21.23 -2.87 -10.72
C LEU A 159 -22.46 -3.47 -10.05
N ALA A 160 -22.38 -4.74 -9.65
CA ALA A 160 -23.41 -5.42 -8.91
C ALA A 160 -23.07 -5.43 -7.42
N PHE A 161 -23.94 -4.87 -6.59
CA PHE A 161 -23.81 -4.95 -5.14
C PHE A 161 -24.43 -6.25 -4.66
N LEU A 162 -23.63 -7.08 -3.98
CA LEU A 162 -24.01 -8.41 -3.59
C LEU A 162 -24.33 -8.50 -2.09
N ASP A 163 -25.48 -9.09 -1.77
CA ASP A 163 -25.96 -9.18 -0.39
C ASP A 163 -25.52 -10.46 0.32
N GLY A 164 -24.79 -10.24 1.42
CA GLY A 164 -24.32 -11.27 2.32
C GLY A 164 -23.27 -12.19 1.71
N ARG A 165 -23.13 -13.39 2.30
CA ARG A 165 -22.17 -14.39 1.83
C ARG A 165 -22.64 -15.00 0.51
N GLN A 166 -21.75 -15.01 -0.47
CA GLN A 166 -22.01 -15.64 -1.77
C GLN A 166 -21.96 -17.16 -1.66
N ASN A 167 -22.92 -17.78 -2.34
CA ASN A 167 -23.03 -19.22 -2.54
C ASN A 167 -23.32 -19.46 -4.04
N SER A 168 -23.29 -20.73 -4.45
CA SER A 168 -23.47 -21.07 -5.87
C SER A 168 -24.80 -20.53 -6.45
N PRO A 169 -25.98 -20.70 -5.81
CA PRO A 169 -27.23 -20.18 -6.35
C PRO A 169 -27.26 -18.66 -6.53
N LYS A 170 -26.82 -17.88 -5.53
CA LYS A 170 -26.75 -16.41 -5.63
C LYS A 170 -25.78 -15.96 -6.72
N TYR A 171 -24.72 -16.73 -6.94
CA TYR A 171 -23.77 -16.43 -8.00
C TYR A 171 -24.36 -16.65 -9.38
N ILE A 172 -25.12 -17.74 -9.56
CA ILE A 172 -25.86 -17.99 -10.80
C ILE A 172 -26.83 -16.83 -11.08
N GLU A 173 -27.61 -16.42 -10.07
CA GLU A 173 -28.51 -15.27 -10.17
C GLU A 173 -27.76 -13.97 -10.52
N THR A 174 -26.56 -13.75 -9.96
CA THR A 174 -25.72 -12.59 -10.30
C THR A 174 -25.33 -12.60 -11.77
N LEU A 175 -24.94 -13.76 -12.31
CA LEU A 175 -24.60 -13.89 -13.73
C LEU A 175 -25.83 -13.71 -14.63
N GLU A 176 -26.96 -14.28 -14.26
CA GLU A 176 -28.21 -14.14 -15.02
C GLU A 176 -28.68 -12.68 -15.07
N ASN A 177 -28.62 -11.96 -13.94
CA ASN A 177 -29.13 -10.60 -13.87
C ASN A 177 -28.18 -9.55 -14.43
N HIS A 178 -26.86 -9.77 -14.34
CA HIS A 178 -25.88 -8.75 -14.73
C HIS A 178 -25.06 -9.12 -15.97
N LEU A 179 -24.69 -10.39 -16.13
CA LEU A 179 -23.83 -10.80 -17.25
C LEU A 179 -24.64 -11.08 -18.52
N MET A 180 -25.77 -11.79 -18.42
CA MET A 180 -26.55 -12.17 -19.60
C MET A 180 -27.08 -10.97 -20.39
N PRO A 181 -27.68 -9.93 -19.77
CA PRO A 181 -28.15 -8.76 -20.51
C PRO A 181 -27.02 -7.98 -21.18
N PHE A 182 -25.82 -7.99 -20.57
CA PHE A 182 -24.64 -7.37 -21.15
C PHE A 182 -24.12 -8.16 -22.37
N ALA A 183 -24.11 -9.48 -22.29
CA ALA A 183 -23.70 -10.35 -23.39
C ALA A 183 -24.62 -10.21 -24.60
N GLU A 184 -25.93 -10.07 -24.39
CA GLU A 184 -26.91 -9.81 -25.44
C GLU A 184 -26.66 -8.46 -26.12
N ASN A 185 -26.51 -7.38 -25.35
CA ASN A 185 -26.22 -6.04 -25.88
C ASN A 185 -24.89 -5.97 -26.66
N ILE A 186 -23.86 -6.72 -26.24
CA ILE A 186 -22.60 -6.81 -26.99
C ILE A 186 -22.79 -7.55 -28.33
N ARG A 187 -23.61 -8.60 -28.36
CA ARG A 187 -23.89 -9.35 -29.59
C ARG A 187 -24.66 -8.48 -30.59
N GLU A 188 -25.60 -7.68 -30.11
CA GLU A 188 -26.38 -6.74 -30.95
C GLU A 188 -25.55 -5.58 -31.54
N ARG A 189 -24.41 -5.24 -30.94
CA ARG A 189 -23.57 -4.11 -31.37
C ARG A 189 -22.39 -4.47 -32.27
N ASN A 190 -22.05 -5.76 -32.39
CA ASN A 190 -20.86 -6.23 -33.10
C ASN A 190 -21.20 -7.09 -34.35
N TRP A 191 -22.45 -7.03 -34.81
CA TRP A 191 -22.96 -7.60 -36.06
C TRP A 191 -23.92 -6.60 -36.70
#